data_AF-A0A512E022-F1
#
_entry.id   AF-A0A512E022-F1
#
_cell.length_a   1.000
_cell.length_b   1.000
_cell.length_c   1.000
_cell.angle_alpha   90.00
_cell.angle_beta   90.00
_cell.angle_gamma   90.00
#
_symmetry.space_group_name_H-M   'P 1'
#
loop_
_entity.id
_entity.type
_entity.pdbx_description
1 polymer ?
#
loop_
_entity_poly.entity_id
_entity_poly.type
_entity_poly.pdbx_seq_one_letter_code
_entity_poly.pdbx_strand_id
1 'polypeptide(L)'
;MEKKPVFDLKICTIDEAPGLHDAWATSTLSLIDRISVYRNFPLGVNNNKVVYFDDLENEVLPDAPTRDQIAAALEFTAGLKQGDRFLCHCHAGVSRSPAMAIAVLVQHGDAPVEAIARVERVSALRGEEMWPNALVLRYADDILGSQGRINQAIARWKSQEIERAQQRVAELELYDLISPKPYSGLR
;
A
#
# COMPACT_ATOMS: atom_id res chain seq x y z
N MET A 1 -11.30 -15.72 -18.98
CA MET A 1 -11.98 -16.00 -17.69
C MET A 1 -11.25 -15.20 -16.64
N GLU A 2 -11.94 -14.32 -15.92
CA GLU A 2 -11.33 -13.48 -14.87
C GLU A 2 -10.96 -14.38 -13.68
N LYS A 3 -9.69 -14.39 -13.28
CA LYS A 3 -9.20 -15.19 -12.15
C LYS A 3 -9.85 -14.62 -10.87
N LYS A 4 -10.71 -15.40 -10.22
CA LYS A 4 -11.38 -14.97 -8.99
C LYS A 4 -10.31 -14.73 -7.91
N PRO A 5 -10.35 -13.59 -7.19
CA PRO A 5 -9.34 -13.30 -6.19
C PRO A 5 -9.34 -14.32 -5.05
N VAL A 6 -8.14 -14.65 -4.54
CA VAL A 6 -7.95 -15.62 -3.45
C VAL A 6 -8.53 -15.11 -2.12
N PHE A 7 -8.59 -13.80 -1.90
CA PHE A 7 -9.22 -13.18 -0.73
C PHE A 7 -9.69 -11.77 -1.13
N ASP A 8 -10.63 -11.20 -0.37
CA ASP A 8 -11.00 -9.80 -0.49
C ASP A 8 -9.99 -8.92 0.26
N LEU A 9 -9.63 -7.78 -0.32
CA LEU A 9 -8.60 -6.88 0.21
C LEU A 9 -9.20 -5.51 0.51
N LYS A 10 -8.89 -4.97 1.68
CA LYS A 10 -9.02 -3.53 1.98
C LYS A 10 -7.70 -2.98 2.51
N ILE A 11 -7.43 -1.73 2.12
CA ILE A 11 -6.34 -0.92 2.66
C ILE A 11 -6.96 0.32 3.30
N CYS A 12 -6.46 0.75 4.45
CA CYS A 12 -7.02 1.89 5.16
C CYS A 12 -5.97 2.66 5.97
N THR A 13 -6.38 3.82 6.51
CA THR A 13 -5.59 4.57 7.49
C THR A 13 -5.64 3.93 8.87
N ILE A 14 -4.84 4.44 9.80
CA ILE A 14 -4.86 4.00 11.19
C ILE A 14 -6.17 4.35 11.90
N ASP A 15 -6.81 5.46 11.52
CA ASP A 15 -8.06 5.92 12.14
C ASP A 15 -9.27 5.06 11.68
N GLU A 16 -9.25 4.58 10.44
CA GLU A 16 -10.29 3.72 9.88
C GLU A 16 -10.16 2.25 10.32
N ALA A 17 -8.94 1.83 10.67
CA ALA A 17 -8.60 0.44 10.90
C ALA A 17 -9.42 -0.24 12.01
N PRO A 18 -9.69 0.37 13.19
CA PRO A 18 -10.50 -0.27 14.24
C PRO A 18 -11.91 -0.64 13.75
N GLY A 19 -12.58 0.29 13.06
CA GLY A 19 -13.94 0.05 12.55
C GLY A 19 -13.99 -1.06 11.50
N LEU A 20 -13.00 -1.11 10.60
CA LEU A 20 -12.93 -2.17 9.58
C LEU A 20 -12.47 -3.52 10.15
N HIS A 21 -11.61 -3.50 11.17
CA HIS A 21 -11.17 -4.71 11.87
C HIS A 21 -12.36 -5.44 12.50
N ASP A 22 -13.23 -4.70 13.18
CA ASP A 22 -14.39 -5.27 13.87
C ASP A 22 -15.53 -5.63 12.90
N ALA A 23 -15.83 -4.75 11.94
CA ALA A 23 -17.02 -4.90 11.09
C ALA A 23 -16.81 -5.78 9.85
N TRP A 24 -15.56 -5.99 9.40
CA TRP A 24 -15.30 -6.59 8.09
C TRP A 24 -14.15 -7.59 8.08
N ALA A 25 -13.02 -7.36 8.75
CA ALA A 25 -11.84 -8.19 8.57
C ALA A 25 -12.00 -9.61 9.16
N THR A 26 -11.49 -10.64 8.46
CA THR A 26 -11.18 -11.95 9.08
C THR A 26 -9.71 -12.05 9.49
N SER A 27 -8.84 -11.29 8.84
CA SER A 27 -7.42 -11.16 9.20
C SER A 27 -6.95 -9.72 9.02
N THR A 28 -6.16 -9.21 9.96
CA THR A 28 -5.64 -7.83 9.92
C THR A 28 -4.13 -7.77 10.10
N LEU A 29 -3.45 -7.12 9.15
CA LEU A 29 -2.03 -6.79 9.24
C LEU A 29 -1.88 -5.28 9.49
N SER A 30 -1.32 -4.94 10.65
CA SER A 30 -1.08 -3.57 11.11
C SER A 30 0.40 -3.23 10.97
N LEU A 31 0.73 -2.25 10.13
CA LEU A 31 2.09 -1.76 9.91
C LEU A 31 2.26 -0.41 10.62
N ILE A 32 2.86 -0.45 11.80
CA ILE A 32 2.83 0.67 12.75
C ILE A 32 4.25 1.21 12.93
N ASP A 33 4.44 2.53 12.87
CA ASP A 33 5.72 3.13 13.26
C ASP A 33 5.94 3.02 14.78
N ARG A 34 7.19 3.10 15.24
CA ARG A 34 7.49 2.82 16.65
C ARG A 34 7.00 3.88 17.63
N ILE A 35 6.73 5.08 17.13
CA ILE A 35 6.45 6.29 17.91
C ILE A 35 4.94 6.54 18.02
N SER A 36 4.13 5.89 17.17
CA SER A 36 2.68 6.00 17.21
C SER A 36 2.10 5.64 18.58
N VAL A 37 1.27 6.56 19.10
CA VAL A 37 0.42 6.34 20.29
C VAL A 37 -0.56 5.18 20.11
N TYR A 38 -0.75 4.71 18.87
CA TYR A 38 -1.54 3.54 18.51
C TYR A 38 -0.73 2.23 18.58
N ARG A 39 0.41 2.21 19.28
CA ARG A 39 1.19 0.99 19.55
C ARG A 39 0.35 -0.14 20.15
N ASN A 40 -0.73 0.23 20.84
CA ASN A 40 -1.75 -0.64 21.41
C ASN A 40 -2.99 -0.75 20.52
N PHE A 41 -2.83 -0.96 19.21
CA PHE A 41 -3.96 -1.31 18.34
C PHE A 41 -4.70 -2.49 19.00
N PRO A 42 -6.01 -2.36 19.29
CA PRO A 42 -6.71 -3.36 20.05
C PRO A 42 -6.69 -4.68 19.27
N LEU A 43 -5.95 -5.64 19.81
CA LEU A 43 -5.92 -7.00 19.29
C LEU A 43 -7.25 -7.63 19.70
N GLY A 44 -8.29 -7.38 18.91
CA GLY A 44 -9.61 -7.97 19.11
C GLY A 44 -9.57 -9.50 18.96
N VAL A 45 -10.75 -10.12 18.96
CA VAL A 45 -10.91 -11.58 18.80
C VAL A 45 -10.55 -12.10 17.40
N ASN A 46 -10.38 -11.19 16.42
CA ASN A 46 -10.04 -11.53 15.04
C ASN A 46 -8.53 -11.72 14.86
N ASN A 47 -8.14 -12.64 13.97
CA ASN A 47 -6.74 -12.96 13.68
C ASN A 47 -5.99 -11.70 13.25
N ASN A 48 -4.96 -11.30 13.99
CA ASN A 48 -4.24 -10.06 13.73
C ASN A 48 -2.73 -10.22 13.93
N LYS A 49 -1.98 -9.36 13.23
CA LYS A 49 -0.53 -9.26 13.36
C LYS A 49 -0.12 -7.80 13.27
N VAL A 50 0.69 -7.38 14.23
CA VAL A 50 1.35 -6.07 14.20
C VAL A 50 2.82 -6.24 13.86
N VAL A 51 3.30 -5.42 12.93
CA VAL A 51 4.71 -5.34 12.54
C VAL A 51 5.16 -3.89 12.66
N TYR A 52 6.27 -3.66 13.36
CA TYR A 52 6.70 -2.32 13.75
C TYR A 52 7.89 -1.80 12.95
N PHE A 53 7.66 -0.86 12.04
CA PHE A 53 8.71 -0.12 11.33
C PHE A 53 8.20 1.19 10.75
N ASP A 54 9.12 2.11 10.54
CA ASP A 54 8.86 3.44 10.01
C ASP A 54 8.81 3.41 8.49
N ASP A 55 8.19 4.43 7.88
CA ASP A 55 8.01 4.52 6.44
C ASP A 55 9.27 5.02 5.72
N LEU A 56 10.35 4.24 5.80
CA LEU A 56 11.66 4.59 5.29
C LEU A 56 12.04 3.65 4.14
N GLU A 57 12.66 4.22 3.09
CA GLU A 57 13.19 3.46 1.97
C GLU A 57 14.73 3.33 2.02
N ASN A 58 15.38 3.94 3.03
CA ASN A 58 16.81 3.83 3.25
C ASN A 58 17.10 2.83 4.38
N GLU A 59 17.65 1.68 4.02
CA GLU A 59 17.88 0.55 4.92
C GLU A 59 18.90 0.80 6.03
N VAL A 60 19.76 1.82 5.90
CA VAL A 60 20.75 2.14 6.95
C VAL A 60 20.18 3.01 8.06
N LEU A 61 18.98 3.56 7.87
CA LEU A 61 18.36 4.41 8.88
C LEU A 61 17.78 3.55 10.02
N PRO A 62 17.83 4.06 11.26
CA PRO A 62 17.14 3.41 12.36
C PRO A 62 15.65 3.27 12.01
N ASP A 63 15.08 2.15 12.41
CA ASP A 63 13.65 1.86 12.32
C ASP A 63 13.09 1.70 10.90
N ALA A 64 13.98 1.72 9.89
CA ALA A 64 13.66 1.25 8.54
C ALA A 64 13.16 -0.21 8.56
N PRO A 65 12.30 -0.61 7.59
CA PRO A 65 11.86 -1.99 7.50
C PRO A 65 13.05 -2.92 7.37
N THR A 66 12.97 -4.06 8.04
CA THR A 66 13.96 -5.13 7.97
C THR A 66 13.40 -6.32 7.21
N ARG A 67 14.29 -7.12 6.61
CA ARG A 67 13.89 -8.34 5.91
C ARG A 67 13.05 -9.28 6.79
N ASP A 68 13.41 -9.44 8.06
CA ASP A 68 12.71 -10.34 8.99
C ASP A 68 11.29 -9.85 9.32
N GLN A 69 11.07 -8.53 9.40
CA GLN A 69 9.75 -7.96 9.58
C GLN A 69 8.84 -8.24 8.38
N ILE A 70 9.38 -8.12 7.16
CA ILE A 70 8.63 -8.43 5.94
C ILE A 70 8.36 -9.93 5.85
N ALA A 71 9.32 -10.77 6.24
CA ALA A 71 9.13 -12.22 6.32
C ALA A 71 8.03 -12.60 7.31
N ALA A 72 8.01 -12.00 8.50
CA ALA A 72 6.97 -12.25 9.51
C ALA A 72 5.57 -11.80 9.04
N ALA A 73 5.49 -10.71 8.28
CA ALA A 73 4.24 -10.27 7.67
C ALA A 73 3.74 -11.28 6.61
N LEU A 74 4.64 -11.77 5.76
CA LEU A 74 4.33 -12.78 4.74
C LEU A 74 3.97 -14.14 5.35
N GLU A 75 4.64 -14.54 6.43
CA GLU A 75 4.32 -15.76 7.17
C GLU A 75 2.88 -15.72 7.71
N PHE A 76 2.50 -14.58 8.31
CA PHE A 76 1.13 -14.37 8.80
C PHE A 76 0.07 -14.49 7.69
N THR A 77 0.37 -13.98 6.49
CA THR A 77 -0.58 -13.99 5.36
C THR A 77 -0.53 -15.26 4.51
N ALA A 78 0.42 -16.16 4.75
CA ALA A 78 0.57 -17.39 3.96
C ALA A 78 -0.68 -18.29 4.02
N GLY A 79 -1.43 -18.21 5.12
CA GLY A 79 -2.63 -19.01 5.35
C GLY A 79 -3.94 -18.45 4.79
N LEU A 80 -3.94 -17.29 4.12
CA LEU A 80 -5.17 -16.69 3.56
C LEU A 80 -5.79 -17.60 2.48
N LYS A 81 -7.12 -17.74 2.50
CA LYS A 81 -7.89 -18.62 1.62
C LYS A 81 -9.07 -17.90 0.98
N GLN A 82 -9.68 -18.58 0.00
CA GLN A 82 -10.91 -18.14 -0.63
C GLN A 82 -12.00 -17.80 0.40
N GLY A 83 -12.48 -16.56 0.34
CA GLY A 83 -13.51 -16.03 1.23
C GLY A 83 -12.97 -15.24 2.42
N ASP A 84 -11.65 -15.21 2.64
CA ASP A 84 -11.05 -14.33 3.64
C ASP A 84 -11.19 -12.86 3.27
N ARG A 85 -11.27 -12.01 4.30
CA ARG A 85 -11.36 -10.56 4.20
C ARG A 85 -10.12 -9.98 4.87
N PHE A 86 -9.09 -9.77 4.07
CA PHE A 86 -7.79 -9.30 4.51
C PHE A 86 -7.76 -7.77 4.57
N LEU A 87 -7.48 -7.25 5.76
CA LEU A 87 -7.28 -5.84 6.01
C LEU A 87 -5.79 -5.57 6.22
N CYS A 88 -5.20 -4.67 5.43
CA CYS A 88 -3.84 -4.20 5.64
C CYS A 88 -3.84 -2.68 5.83
N HIS A 89 -3.30 -2.20 6.94
CA HIS A 89 -3.29 -0.76 7.21
C HIS A 89 -1.92 -0.29 7.70
N CYS A 90 -1.69 1.01 7.56
CA CYS A 90 -0.58 1.72 8.17
C CYS A 90 -1.09 3.05 8.71
N HIS A 91 -0.26 4.09 8.78
CA HIS A 91 -0.70 5.42 9.20
C HIS A 91 -1.66 6.07 8.18
N ALA A 92 -1.19 6.33 6.95
CA ALA A 92 -1.97 7.01 5.92
C ALA A 92 -2.64 6.07 4.90
N GLY A 93 -2.30 4.78 4.88
CA GLY A 93 -2.79 3.87 3.85
C GLY A 93 -2.18 4.08 2.46
N VAL A 94 -1.06 4.81 2.35
CA VAL A 94 -0.45 5.24 1.07
C VAL A 94 0.81 4.48 0.69
N SER A 95 1.72 4.19 1.63
CA SER A 95 3.05 3.66 1.31
C SER A 95 3.29 2.24 1.84
N ARG A 96 3.40 2.05 3.16
CA ARG A 96 3.66 0.72 3.78
C ARG A 96 2.58 -0.33 3.48
N SER A 97 1.30 -0.01 3.67
CA SER A 97 0.23 -0.99 3.47
C SER A 97 -0.04 -1.33 2.00
N PRO A 98 0.00 -0.39 1.03
CA PRO A 98 0.02 -0.77 -0.38
C PRO A 98 1.20 -1.65 -0.77
N ALA A 99 2.41 -1.37 -0.27
CA ALA A 99 3.57 -2.22 -0.53
C ALA A 99 3.37 -3.65 -0.01
N MET A 100 2.94 -3.82 1.25
CA MET A 100 2.66 -5.16 1.77
C MET A 100 1.48 -5.83 1.07
N ALA A 101 0.42 -5.10 0.72
CA ALA A 101 -0.70 -5.68 -0.01
C ALA A 101 -0.28 -6.22 -1.39
N ILE A 102 0.59 -5.51 -2.12
CA ILE A 102 1.18 -6.00 -3.38
C ILE A 102 1.95 -7.31 -3.12
N ALA A 103 2.82 -7.33 -2.11
CA ALA A 103 3.61 -8.51 -1.77
C ALA A 103 2.72 -9.73 -1.43
N VAL A 104 1.65 -9.53 -0.66
CA VAL A 104 0.70 -10.59 -0.29
C VAL A 104 -0.07 -11.09 -1.51
N LEU A 105 -0.51 -10.21 -2.41
CA LEU A 105 -1.17 -10.66 -3.65
C LEU A 105 -0.23 -11.51 -4.52
N VAL A 106 1.05 -11.12 -4.64
CA VAL A 106 2.05 -11.91 -5.36
C VAL A 106 2.32 -13.24 -4.67
N GLN A 107 2.40 -13.26 -3.33
CA GLN A 107 2.50 -14.50 -2.54
C GLN A 107 1.36 -15.49 -2.87
N HIS A 108 0.17 -14.96 -3.16
CA HIS A 108 -1.03 -15.74 -3.51
C HIS A 108 -1.22 -15.92 -5.03
N GLY A 109 -0.15 -15.73 -5.80
CA GLY A 109 -0.04 -16.14 -7.20
C GLY A 109 -0.54 -15.12 -8.22
N ASP A 110 -0.75 -13.86 -7.83
CA ASP A 110 -0.97 -12.79 -8.81
C ASP A 110 0.38 -12.38 -9.43
N ALA A 111 0.38 -12.04 -10.72
CA ALA A 111 1.57 -11.44 -11.32
C ALA A 111 1.80 -10.04 -10.70
N PRO A 112 3.06 -9.57 -10.56
CA PRO A 112 3.32 -8.28 -9.91
C PRO A 112 2.55 -7.10 -10.50
N VAL A 113 2.38 -7.05 -11.83
CA VAL A 113 1.60 -6.00 -12.50
C VAL A 113 0.11 -6.08 -12.15
N GLU A 114 -0.45 -7.29 -12.03
CA GLU A 114 -1.85 -7.50 -11.66
C GLU A 114 -2.08 -7.13 -10.19
N ALA A 115 -1.14 -7.49 -9.31
CA ALA A 115 -1.16 -7.12 -7.90
C ALA A 115 -1.15 -5.60 -7.71
N ILE A 116 -0.25 -4.89 -8.41
CA ILE A 116 -0.19 -3.42 -8.40
C ILE A 116 -1.51 -2.81 -8.88
N ALA A 117 -2.04 -3.23 -10.03
CA ALA A 117 -3.30 -2.70 -10.56
C ALA A 117 -4.50 -3.00 -9.65
N ARG A 118 -4.46 -4.09 -8.88
CA ARG A 118 -5.50 -4.40 -7.90
C ARG A 118 -5.40 -3.49 -6.67
N VAL A 119 -4.20 -3.26 -6.16
CA VAL A 119 -3.97 -2.35 -5.04
C VAL A 119 -4.26 -0.89 -5.41
N GLU A 120 -3.94 -0.49 -6.63
CA GLU A 120 -4.29 0.81 -7.20
C GLU A 120 -5.81 1.01 -7.18
N ARG A 121 -6.58 0.04 -7.68
CA ARG A 121 -8.05 0.09 -7.64
C ARG A 121 -8.60 0.17 -6.22
N VAL A 122 -8.05 -0.60 -5.28
CA VAL A 122 -8.48 -0.56 -3.87
C VAL A 122 -8.20 0.81 -3.24
N SER A 123 -7.04 1.40 -3.54
CA SER A 123 -6.68 2.74 -3.05
C SER A 123 -7.55 3.83 -3.67
N ALA A 124 -7.78 3.77 -4.99
CA ALA A 124 -8.61 4.72 -5.72
C ALA A 124 -10.08 4.73 -5.26
N LEU A 125 -10.64 3.58 -4.86
CA LEU A 125 -11.99 3.52 -4.28
C LEU A 125 -12.13 4.31 -2.97
N ARG A 126 -11.02 4.62 -2.30
CA ARG A 126 -10.98 5.48 -1.10
C ARG A 126 -10.68 6.94 -1.42
N GLY A 127 -10.42 7.27 -2.69
CA GLY A 127 -10.00 8.61 -3.10
C GLY A 127 -8.54 8.93 -2.75
N GLU A 128 -7.73 7.91 -2.44
CA GLU A 128 -6.32 8.06 -2.08
C GLU A 128 -5.43 7.55 -3.22
N GLU A 129 -4.38 8.31 -3.55
CA GLU A 129 -3.28 7.80 -4.36
C GLU A 129 -2.39 6.89 -3.49
N MET A 130 -1.77 5.88 -4.09
CA MET A 130 -0.78 5.06 -3.41
C MET A 130 0.63 5.49 -3.83
N TRP A 131 1.60 5.29 -2.95
CA TRP A 131 3.02 5.40 -3.28
C TRP A 131 3.80 4.30 -2.55
N PRO A 132 3.74 3.05 -3.02
CA PRO A 132 4.23 1.89 -2.27
C PRO A 132 5.72 2.00 -1.89
N ASN A 133 6.02 1.70 -0.63
CA ASN A 133 7.39 1.68 -0.10
C ASN A 133 8.28 0.68 -0.88
N ALA A 134 9.30 1.19 -1.55
CA ALA A 134 10.18 0.41 -2.42
C ALA A 134 11.08 -0.57 -1.64
N LEU A 135 11.50 -0.21 -0.43
CA LEU A 135 12.35 -1.07 0.40
C LEU A 135 11.58 -2.31 0.90
N VAL A 136 10.33 -2.12 1.31
CA VAL A 136 9.40 -3.22 1.64
C VAL A 136 9.26 -4.18 0.46
N LEU A 137 8.99 -3.65 -0.73
CA LEU A 137 8.84 -4.46 -1.95
C LEU A 137 10.12 -5.17 -2.36
N ARG A 138 11.28 -4.54 -2.14
CA ARG A 138 12.59 -5.16 -2.39
C ARG A 138 12.79 -6.40 -1.52
N TYR A 139 12.55 -6.29 -0.22
CA TYR A 139 12.62 -7.46 0.66
C TYR A 139 11.57 -8.52 0.32
N ALA A 140 10.35 -8.12 -0.02
CA ALA A 140 9.31 -9.05 -0.43
C ALA A 140 9.71 -9.82 -1.71
N ASP A 141 10.31 -9.13 -2.70
CA ASP A 141 10.80 -9.76 -3.92
C ASP A 141 11.85 -10.84 -3.61
N ASP A 142 12.83 -10.51 -2.77
CA ASP A 142 13.89 -11.43 -2.34
C ASP A 142 13.33 -12.63 -1.57
N ILE A 143 12.36 -12.40 -0.66
CA ILE A 143 11.75 -13.47 0.15
C ILE A 143 10.89 -14.41 -0.71
N LEU A 144 10.12 -13.84 -1.65
CA LEU A 144 9.22 -14.61 -2.53
C LEU A 144 9.95 -15.23 -3.73
N GLY A 145 11.26 -14.98 -3.89
CA GLY A 145 12.03 -15.46 -5.03
C GLY A 145 11.51 -14.91 -6.36
N SER A 146 11.05 -13.65 -6.36
CA SER A 146 10.44 -13.03 -7.56
C SER A 146 11.47 -12.56 -8.59
N GLN A 147 12.76 -12.64 -8.29
CA GLN A 147 13.88 -12.35 -9.19
C GLN A 147 13.86 -10.92 -9.75
N GLY A 148 13.50 -9.96 -8.91
CA GLY A 148 13.39 -8.55 -9.22
C GLY A 148 12.11 -8.15 -9.97
N ARG A 149 11.19 -9.08 -10.25
CA ARG A 149 9.97 -8.77 -11.02
C ARG A 149 9.02 -7.83 -10.28
N ILE A 150 8.93 -7.90 -8.95
CA ILE A 150 8.14 -6.96 -8.16
C ILE A 150 8.78 -5.57 -8.25
N ASN A 151 10.10 -5.50 -8.05
CA ASN A 151 10.86 -4.25 -8.10
C ASN A 151 10.76 -3.55 -9.46
N GLN A 152 10.89 -4.31 -10.56
CA GLN A 152 10.75 -3.78 -11.91
C GLN A 152 9.34 -3.27 -12.19
N ALA A 153 8.32 -4.01 -11.75
CA ALA A 153 6.93 -3.64 -11.96
C ALA A 153 6.57 -2.35 -11.21
N ILE A 154 6.98 -2.22 -9.93
CA ILE A 154 6.69 -1.01 -9.16
C ILE A 154 7.49 0.20 -9.66
N ALA A 155 8.76 0.01 -10.07
CA ALA A 155 9.55 1.10 -10.64
C ALA A 155 8.89 1.65 -11.92
N ARG A 156 8.46 0.75 -12.82
CA ARG A 156 7.72 1.13 -14.03
C ARG A 156 6.42 1.86 -13.71
N TRP A 157 5.64 1.36 -12.75
CA TRP A 157 4.40 2.00 -12.33
C TRP A 157 4.66 3.40 -11.75
N LYS A 158 5.65 3.57 -10.85
CA LYS A 158 6.02 4.88 -10.30
C LYS A 158 6.45 5.87 -11.39
N SER A 159 7.23 5.43 -12.39
CA SER A 159 7.58 6.28 -13.53
C SER A 159 6.35 6.75 -14.31
N GLN A 160 5.39 5.85 -14.56
CA GLN A 160 4.14 6.17 -15.25
C GLN A 160 3.28 7.16 -14.45
N GLU A 161 3.22 7.04 -13.13
CA GLU A 161 2.50 7.99 -12.28
C GLU A 161 3.14 9.38 -12.27
N ILE A 162 4.48 9.44 -12.28
CA ILE A 162 5.21 10.71 -12.41
C ILE A 162 4.88 11.36 -13.76
N GLU A 163 4.93 10.60 -14.86
CA GLU A 163 4.58 11.09 -16.21
C GLU A 163 3.13 11.61 -16.26
N ARG A 164 2.18 10.86 -15.69
CA ARG A 164 0.77 11.29 -15.60
C ARG A 164 0.63 12.56 -14.77
N ALA A 165 1.31 12.67 -13.63
CA ALA A 165 1.28 13.85 -12.79
C ALA A 165 1.84 15.08 -13.53
N GLN A 166 2.95 14.92 -14.26
CA GLN A 166 3.54 15.98 -15.08
C GLN A 166 2.59 16.43 -16.20
N GLN A 167 1.90 15.50 -16.87
CA GLN A 167 0.90 15.83 -17.88
C GLN A 167 -0.28 16.62 -17.30
N ARG A 168 -0.79 16.23 -16.12
CA ARG A 168 -1.85 16.96 -15.41
C ARG A 168 -1.43 18.39 -15.06
N VAL A 169 -0.20 18.59 -14.59
CA VAL A 169 0.35 19.92 -14.31
C VAL A 169 0.43 20.76 -15.60
N ALA A 170 0.98 20.20 -16.68
CA ALA A 170 1.10 20.90 -17.96
C ALA A 170 -0.27 21.28 -18.54
N GLU A 171 -1.29 20.44 -18.38
CA GLU A 171 -2.66 20.73 -18.80
C GLU A 171 -3.28 21.89 -18.00
N LEU A 172 -3.04 21.95 -16.69
CA LEU A 172 -3.49 23.06 -15.83
C LEU A 172 -2.76 24.37 -16.17
N GLU A 173 -1.46 24.32 -16.42
CA GLU A 173 -0.68 25.49 -16.86
C GLU A 173 -1.16 26.01 -18.22
N LEU A 174 -1.47 25.10 -19.16
CA LEU A 174 -2.07 25.47 -20.44
C LEU A 174 -3.46 26.10 -20.25
N TYR A 175 -4.29 25.54 -19.37
CA TYR A 175 -5.60 26.08 -19.03
C TYR A 175 -5.51 27.51 -18.49
N ASP A 176 -4.61 27.77 -17.54
CA ASP A 176 -4.39 29.11 -16.98
C ASP A 176 -3.86 30.10 -18.02
N LEU A 177 -3.09 29.64 -19.02
CA LEU A 177 -2.59 30.46 -20.12
C LEU A 177 -3.69 30.84 -21.12
N ILE A 178 -4.57 29.90 -21.48
CA ILE A 178 -5.64 30.12 -22.47
C ILE A 178 -6.93 30.69 -21.87
N SER A 179 -7.10 30.61 -20.55
CA SER A 179 -8.23 31.17 -19.79
C SER A 179 -7.73 31.97 -18.58
N PRO A 180 -6.98 33.07 -18.79
CA PRO A 180 -6.44 33.85 -17.70
C PRO A 180 -7.58 34.37 -16.82
N LYS A 181 -7.52 34.10 -15.51
CA LYS A 181 -8.48 34.66 -14.55
C LYS A 181 -8.50 36.19 -14.72
N PRO A 182 -9.68 36.82 -14.77
CA PRO A 182 -9.75 38.27 -14.88
C PRO A 182 -8.96 38.88 -13.71
N TYR A 183 -7.99 39.73 -14.03
CA TYR A 183 -7.24 40.50 -13.04
C TYR A 183 -8.24 41.22 -12.12
N SER A 184 -8.39 40.74 -10.88
CA SER A 184 -9.15 41.45 -9.85
C SER A 184 -8.27 42.55 -9.25
N GLY A 185 -7.87 43.51 -10.09
CA GLY A 185 -7.25 44.75 -9.65
C GLY A 185 -8.31 45.69 -9.10
N LEU A 186 -8.59 45.57 -7.80
CA LEU A 186 -9.25 46.61 -6.99
C LEU A 186 -8.19 47.04 -5.96
N ARG A 187 -7.49 48.15 -6.23
CA ARG A 187 -7.81 49.53 -5.80
C ARG A 187 -7.58 49.73 -4.30
#